data_AF-A0A9D1CZ23-F1
#
_entry.id   AF-A0A9D1CZ23-F1
#
_cell.length_a   1.000
_cell.length_b   1.000
_cell.length_c   1.000
_cell.angle_alpha   90.00
_cell.angle_beta   90.00
_cell.angle_gamma   90.00
#
_symmetry.space_group_name_H-M   'P 1'
#
loop_
_entity.id
_entity.type
_entity.pdbx_description
1 polymer ?
#
loop_
_entity_poly.entity_id
_entity_poly.type
_entity_poly.pdbx_seq_one_letter_code
_entity_poly.pdbx_strand_id
1 'polypeptide(L)'
;MRLRGFLALLAAFLVLAAPASAHTREEVRAQYVKINDWTEGDLYRSEPSASDPYAAGEVRAEVLEDALNYLNFLRWLAGLEAVELDPVLTEIAQYGAVLTAANGFVSHEPPAPADMDAAFYDKAAYAAASCNIACLNWTSADVLRQGMAYFARDDGEQNLSTLGHRRWLLNPTMGYTGFGLANDAAGMSYVTMYAHDLQGAPGAWEYVAWPAAGAFPAELMSAELAWSIVLNPEIYDTEGAWARLTNLETGAVYNFPGEGGYFAVDEGGYGAGPCLIFRPTVEEDYEQNQRWLVEAGTSSGAAISYEVEMISLYPVEPSSVEIAPREAQMRPGETLTLTAAVVPDWADDLSIAWSSSDESVATVENGVVTAVGAGTCEISATAVNGEADICALTVEE
;
A
#
# COMPACT_ATOMS: atom_id res chain seq x y z
N MET A 1 -56.54 -2.83 -27.43
CA MET A 1 -57.05 -3.85 -26.48
C MET A 1 -56.21 -5.11 -26.71
N ARG A 2 -55.39 -5.70 -25.85
CA ARG A 2 -54.81 -5.52 -24.49
C ARG A 2 -53.51 -6.38 -24.55
N LEU A 3 -52.33 -5.86 -24.24
CA LEU A 3 -51.61 -5.93 -22.95
C LEU A 3 -51.23 -7.35 -22.44
N ARG A 4 -49.93 -7.48 -22.08
CA ARG A 4 -49.24 -8.39 -21.13
C ARG A 4 -48.56 -9.64 -21.73
N GLY A 5 -47.30 -9.95 -21.42
CA GLY A 5 -46.37 -9.27 -20.50
C GLY A 5 -45.02 -10.00 -20.28
N PHE A 6 -44.21 -9.33 -19.43
CA PHE A 6 -43.08 -9.80 -18.59
C PHE A 6 -41.87 -10.39 -19.32
N LEU A 7 -40.74 -9.67 -19.46
CA LEU A 7 -39.80 -9.16 -18.44
C LEU A 7 -39.34 -10.25 -17.46
N ALA A 8 -38.16 -10.80 -17.72
CA ALA A 8 -37.27 -11.39 -16.73
C ALA A 8 -35.84 -11.27 -17.24
N LEU A 9 -35.28 -10.05 -17.18
CA LEU A 9 -33.83 -9.88 -17.13
C LEU A 9 -33.44 -10.36 -15.73
N LEU A 10 -32.91 -11.58 -15.63
CA LEU A 10 -32.31 -12.04 -14.38
C LEU A 10 -30.96 -11.30 -14.25
N ALA A 11 -30.99 -10.12 -13.64
CA ALA A 11 -29.80 -9.56 -13.03
C ALA A 11 -29.49 -10.43 -11.82
N ALA A 12 -28.70 -11.48 -12.03
CA ALA A 12 -28.02 -12.16 -10.95
C ALA A 12 -26.93 -11.20 -10.46
N PHE A 13 -27.30 -10.27 -9.57
CA PHE A 13 -26.33 -9.70 -8.64
C PHE A 13 -25.90 -10.86 -7.74
N LEU A 14 -24.87 -11.58 -8.17
CA LEU A 14 -24.06 -12.35 -7.25
C LEU A 14 -23.42 -11.29 -6.36
N VAL A 15 -23.90 -11.18 -5.13
CA VAL A 15 -23.09 -10.59 -4.06
C VAL A 15 -21.92 -11.57 -3.92
N LEU A 16 -20.83 -11.27 -4.63
CA LEU A 16 -19.55 -11.90 -4.37
C LEU A 16 -19.24 -11.55 -2.91
N ALA A 17 -19.14 -12.59 -2.08
CA ALA A 17 -18.66 -12.43 -0.72
C ALA A 17 -17.34 -11.65 -0.78
N ALA A 18 -17.17 -10.65 0.09
CA ALA A 18 -15.88 -10.01 0.27
C ALA A 18 -14.81 -11.10 0.39
N PRO A 19 -13.67 -11.01 -0.31
CA PRO A 19 -12.62 -12.01 -0.19
C PRO A 19 -12.28 -12.17 1.29
N ALA A 20 -11.99 -13.41 1.70
CA ALA A 20 -11.94 -13.85 3.10
C ALA A 20 -10.86 -13.17 3.98
N SER A 21 -10.17 -12.13 3.49
CA SER A 21 -9.04 -11.46 4.13
C SER A 21 -9.14 -9.93 4.15
N ALA A 22 -10.32 -9.33 3.97
CA ALA A 22 -10.45 -7.87 4.04
C ALA A 22 -10.18 -7.38 5.47
N HIS A 23 -9.02 -6.77 5.69
CA HIS A 23 -8.62 -6.23 6.99
C HIS A 23 -9.30 -4.88 7.24
N THR A 24 -9.58 -4.59 8.51
CA THR A 24 -10.05 -3.28 8.95
C THR A 24 -8.88 -2.31 9.18
N ARG A 25 -9.19 -1.01 9.20
CA ARG A 25 -8.20 0.04 9.50
C ARG A 25 -7.48 -0.20 10.83
N GLU A 26 -8.23 -0.57 11.86
CA GLU A 26 -7.72 -0.81 13.20
C GLU A 26 -6.79 -2.04 13.24
N GLU A 27 -7.13 -3.10 12.51
CA GLU A 27 -6.28 -4.29 12.40
C GLU A 27 -4.95 -3.99 11.71
N VAL A 28 -4.99 -3.24 10.60
CA VAL A 28 -3.78 -2.86 9.86
C VAL A 28 -2.86 -1.99 10.72
N ARG A 29 -3.41 -0.95 11.37
CA ARG A 29 -2.65 -0.08 12.27
C ARG A 29 -2.08 -0.86 13.46
N ALA A 30 -2.88 -1.71 14.09
CA ALA A 30 -2.41 -2.53 15.21
C ALA A 30 -1.29 -3.50 14.80
N GLN A 31 -1.38 -4.09 13.60
CA GLN A 31 -0.35 -4.97 13.08
C GLN A 31 0.93 -4.19 12.74
N TYR A 32 0.81 -3.01 12.15
CA TYR A 32 1.94 -2.13 11.86
C TYR A 32 2.66 -1.65 13.13
N VAL A 33 1.91 -1.31 14.20
CA VAL A 33 2.51 -0.96 15.50
C VAL A 33 3.34 -2.11 16.07
N LYS A 34 2.85 -3.36 15.98
CA LYS A 34 3.59 -4.53 16.49
C LYS A 34 4.94 -4.71 15.79
N ILE A 35 4.99 -4.56 14.47
CA ILE A 35 6.24 -4.74 13.73
C ILE A 35 7.20 -3.56 13.91
N ASN A 36 6.74 -2.40 14.38
CA ASN A 36 7.59 -1.24 14.64
C ASN A 36 8.24 -1.24 16.02
N ASP A 37 7.90 -2.19 16.89
CA ASP A 37 8.58 -2.40 18.17
C ASP A 37 9.84 -3.25 17.98
N TRP A 38 10.85 -2.68 17.32
CA TRP A 38 12.13 -3.33 17.03
C TRP A 38 13.31 -2.59 17.67
N THR A 39 14.42 -3.29 17.89
CA THR A 39 15.59 -2.73 18.58
C THR A 39 16.65 -2.29 17.57
N GLU A 40 16.92 -0.99 17.55
CA GLU A 40 18.00 -0.41 16.74
C GLU A 40 19.39 -0.91 17.20
N GLY A 41 20.30 -1.12 16.24
CA GLY A 41 21.69 -1.44 16.53
C GLY A 41 22.53 -1.71 15.30
N ASP A 42 23.76 -2.21 15.52
CA ASP A 42 24.66 -2.63 14.45
C ASP A 42 24.00 -3.64 13.51
N LEU A 43 24.39 -3.63 12.23
CA LEU A 43 23.81 -4.50 11.20
C LEU A 43 24.35 -5.94 11.24
N TYR A 44 25.63 -6.08 11.59
CA TYR A 44 26.37 -7.33 11.40
C TYR A 44 26.85 -7.93 12.71
N ARG A 45 26.74 -9.26 12.80
CA ARG A 45 27.40 -10.06 13.83
C ARG A 45 28.85 -10.34 13.44
N SER A 46 29.10 -10.49 12.14
CA SER A 46 30.43 -10.43 11.54
C SER A 46 30.36 -9.70 10.21
N GLU A 47 31.26 -8.76 9.97
CA GLU A 47 31.18 -7.91 8.78
C GLU A 47 31.43 -8.72 7.49
N PRO A 48 30.63 -8.48 6.43
CA PRO A 48 30.95 -8.97 5.10
C PRO A 48 32.20 -8.30 4.54
N SER A 49 32.91 -8.97 3.63
CA SER A 49 34.01 -8.40 2.85
C SER A 49 33.75 -8.57 1.37
N ALA A 50 33.58 -7.45 0.67
CA ALA A 50 33.36 -7.34 -0.78
C ALA A 50 34.68 -7.21 -1.59
N SER A 51 35.82 -7.55 -0.98
CA SER A 51 37.15 -7.51 -1.59
C SER A 51 38.02 -8.64 -1.03
N ASP A 52 39.10 -9.04 -1.73
CA ASP A 52 40.01 -10.08 -1.25
C ASP A 52 40.65 -9.74 0.13
N PRO A 53 40.60 -10.64 1.14
CA PRO A 53 39.88 -11.91 1.16
C PRO A 53 38.36 -11.71 1.33
N TYR A 54 37.59 -12.30 0.41
CA TYR A 54 36.13 -12.25 0.45
C TYR A 54 35.57 -13.01 1.65
N ALA A 55 34.53 -12.44 2.26
CA ALA A 55 33.82 -13.06 3.38
C ALA A 55 32.33 -12.75 3.26
N ALA A 56 31.48 -13.78 3.41
CA ALA A 56 30.04 -13.60 3.42
C ALA A 56 29.60 -12.70 4.60
N GLY A 57 30.25 -12.82 5.76
CA GLY A 57 29.78 -12.18 6.98
C GLY A 57 28.52 -12.85 7.53
N GLU A 58 27.94 -12.24 8.56
CA GLU A 58 26.70 -12.71 9.22
C GLU A 58 25.90 -11.48 9.65
N VAL A 59 24.69 -11.31 9.10
CA VAL A 59 23.73 -10.29 9.52
C VAL A 59 23.19 -10.66 10.90
N ARG A 60 22.94 -9.66 11.76
CA ARG A 60 22.37 -9.91 13.08
C ARG A 60 20.96 -10.46 13.01
N ALA A 61 20.64 -11.37 13.93
CA ALA A 61 19.31 -12.00 14.01
C ALA A 61 18.19 -10.96 14.16
N GLU A 62 18.41 -9.89 14.94
CA GLU A 62 17.39 -8.85 15.13
C GLU A 62 17.07 -8.09 13.83
N VAL A 63 18.08 -7.89 12.96
CA VAL A 63 17.93 -7.23 11.65
C VAL A 63 17.22 -8.15 10.66
N LEU A 64 17.53 -9.46 10.70
CA LEU A 64 16.84 -10.46 9.89
C LEU A 64 15.36 -10.60 10.31
N GLU A 65 15.10 -10.63 11.61
CA GLU A 65 13.75 -10.72 12.18
C GLU A 65 12.92 -9.46 11.86
N ASP A 66 13.55 -8.28 11.91
CA ASP A 66 12.92 -7.03 11.50
C ASP A 66 12.43 -7.05 10.04
N ALA A 67 13.31 -7.47 9.13
CA ALA A 67 12.97 -7.62 7.71
C ALA A 67 11.91 -8.70 7.49
N LEU A 68 11.97 -9.82 8.23
CA LEU A 68 10.97 -10.90 8.18
C LEU A 68 9.60 -10.40 8.63
N ASN A 69 9.54 -9.65 9.74
CA ASN A 69 8.30 -9.10 10.28
C ASN A 69 7.65 -8.14 9.29
N TYR A 70 8.44 -7.30 8.64
CA TYR A 70 7.94 -6.41 7.60
C TYR A 70 7.48 -7.15 6.35
N LEU A 71 8.26 -8.13 5.85
CA LEU A 71 7.84 -9.01 4.77
C LEU A 71 6.49 -9.68 5.07
N ASN A 72 6.36 -10.26 6.28
CA ASN A 72 5.14 -10.93 6.70
C ASN A 72 3.97 -9.97 6.90
N PHE A 73 4.21 -8.70 7.25
CA PHE A 73 3.17 -7.67 7.22
C PHE A 73 2.66 -7.41 5.80
N LEU A 74 3.55 -7.26 4.82
CA LEU A 74 3.16 -7.08 3.41
C LEU A 74 2.38 -8.30 2.89
N ARG A 75 2.84 -9.51 3.22
CA ARG A 75 2.15 -10.77 2.87
C ARG A 75 0.78 -10.86 3.52
N TRP A 76 0.69 -10.52 4.81
CA TRP A 76 -0.58 -10.51 5.54
C TRP A 76 -1.57 -9.50 4.95
N LEU A 77 -1.13 -8.30 4.57
CA LEU A 77 -1.95 -7.32 3.85
C LEU A 77 -2.52 -7.91 2.56
N ALA A 78 -1.71 -8.68 1.81
CA ALA A 78 -2.10 -9.36 0.58
C ALA A 78 -2.93 -10.64 0.80
N GLY A 79 -3.28 -10.98 2.05
CA GLY A 79 -4.05 -12.18 2.39
C GLY A 79 -3.24 -13.48 2.32
N LEU A 80 -1.91 -13.40 2.38
CA LEU A 80 -1.00 -14.54 2.31
C LEU A 80 -0.51 -14.99 3.68
N GLU A 81 -0.20 -16.28 3.78
CA GLU A 81 0.44 -16.87 4.95
C GLU A 81 1.85 -16.31 5.17
N ALA A 82 2.24 -16.23 6.43
CA ALA A 82 3.58 -15.84 6.84
C ALA A 82 4.63 -16.86 6.38
N VAL A 83 5.83 -16.38 6.09
CA VAL A 83 7.01 -17.21 5.79
C VAL A 83 7.98 -17.21 6.95
N GLU A 84 8.84 -18.23 6.97
CA GLU A 84 9.88 -18.41 7.98
C GLU A 84 11.28 -18.13 7.40
N LEU A 85 12.19 -17.71 8.27
CA LEU A 85 13.62 -17.63 7.92
C LEU A 85 14.22 -19.02 7.90
N ASP A 86 14.85 -19.37 6.78
CA ASP A 86 15.70 -20.55 6.67
C ASP A 86 17.18 -20.15 6.73
N PRO A 87 17.99 -20.76 7.63
CA PRO A 87 19.40 -20.42 7.78
C PRO A 87 20.24 -20.69 6.51
N VAL A 88 19.90 -21.72 5.73
CA VAL A 88 20.61 -22.06 4.49
C VAL A 88 20.28 -21.03 3.40
N LEU A 89 19.00 -20.65 3.27
CA LEU A 89 18.59 -19.59 2.33
C LEU A 89 19.17 -18.23 2.71
N THR A 90 19.32 -17.97 4.01
CA THR A 90 19.96 -16.75 4.53
C THR A 90 21.45 -16.73 4.20
N GLU A 91 22.15 -17.86 4.37
CA GLU A 91 23.54 -17.98 3.93
C GLU A 91 23.66 -17.70 2.43
N ILE A 92 22.81 -18.32 1.60
CA ILE A 92 22.77 -18.11 0.15
C ILE A 92 22.58 -16.61 -0.17
N ALA A 93 21.55 -15.98 0.37
CA ALA A 93 21.25 -14.58 0.13
C ALA A 93 22.46 -13.69 0.50
N GLN A 94 23.13 -13.96 1.62
CA GLN A 94 24.31 -13.22 2.07
C GLN A 94 25.48 -13.28 1.08
N TYR A 95 25.75 -14.44 0.47
CA TYR A 95 26.74 -14.54 -0.62
C TYR A 95 26.39 -13.64 -1.81
N GLY A 96 25.11 -13.59 -2.18
CA GLY A 96 24.62 -12.72 -3.25
C GLY A 96 24.85 -11.24 -2.95
N ALA A 97 24.59 -10.80 -1.72
CA ALA A 97 24.80 -9.41 -1.30
C ALA A 97 26.28 -9.00 -1.41
N VAL A 98 27.19 -9.89 -1.01
CA VAL A 98 28.64 -9.63 -1.13
C VAL A 98 29.08 -9.53 -2.60
N LEU A 99 28.54 -10.35 -3.49
CA LEU A 99 28.90 -10.30 -4.91
C LEU A 99 28.38 -9.05 -5.61
N THR A 100 27.16 -8.61 -5.30
CA THR A 100 26.63 -7.35 -5.86
C THR A 100 27.38 -6.14 -5.32
N ALA A 101 27.73 -6.14 -4.02
CA ALA A 101 28.59 -5.13 -3.43
C ALA A 101 29.99 -5.10 -4.07
N ALA A 102 30.61 -6.26 -4.30
CA ALA A 102 31.92 -6.37 -4.93
C ALA A 102 31.94 -5.84 -6.37
N ASN A 103 30.84 -6.01 -7.09
CA ASN A 103 30.68 -5.50 -8.44
C ASN A 103 30.32 -4.00 -8.49
N GLY A 104 29.74 -3.46 -7.41
CA GLY A 104 29.23 -2.09 -7.36
C GLY A 104 27.87 -1.91 -8.06
N PHE A 105 27.23 -2.97 -8.52
CA PHE A 105 25.92 -2.95 -9.19
C PHE A 105 25.14 -4.26 -8.96
N VAL A 106 23.85 -4.25 -9.27
CA VAL A 106 22.99 -5.43 -9.21
C VAL A 106 22.74 -6.04 -10.60
N SER A 107 22.79 -7.36 -10.69
CA SER A 107 22.47 -8.15 -11.89
C SER A 107 22.11 -9.57 -11.44
N HIS A 108 21.18 -10.23 -12.13
CA HIS A 108 20.89 -11.65 -11.93
C HIS A 108 21.92 -12.57 -12.62
N GLU A 109 22.75 -12.01 -13.50
CA GLU A 109 23.91 -12.66 -14.12
C GLU A 109 25.16 -11.81 -13.90
N PRO A 110 25.59 -11.60 -12.63
CA PRO A 110 26.74 -10.76 -12.33
C PRO A 110 28.03 -11.45 -12.80
N PRO A 111 29.02 -10.70 -13.33
CA PRO A 111 30.31 -11.28 -13.68
C PRO A 111 31.10 -11.66 -12.41
N ALA A 112 32.01 -12.61 -12.55
CA ALA A 112 32.98 -12.95 -11.51
C ALA A 112 34.04 -11.85 -11.36
N PRO A 113 34.25 -11.28 -10.16
CA PRO A 113 35.43 -10.46 -9.88
C PRO A 113 36.71 -11.27 -10.10
N ALA A 114 37.75 -10.64 -10.65
CA ALA A 114 38.96 -11.34 -11.08
C ALA A 114 39.76 -12.00 -9.94
N ASP A 115 39.59 -11.49 -8.72
CA ASP A 115 40.24 -11.88 -7.48
C ASP A 115 39.32 -12.73 -6.56
N MET A 116 38.09 -13.03 -6.97
CA MET A 116 37.18 -13.87 -6.20
C MET A 116 37.41 -15.36 -6.47
N ASP A 117 37.48 -16.16 -5.41
CA ASP A 117 37.57 -17.62 -5.54
C ASP A 117 36.32 -18.22 -6.21
N ALA A 118 36.53 -19.20 -7.10
CA ALA A 118 35.47 -19.80 -7.89
C ALA A 118 34.35 -20.42 -7.03
N ALA A 119 34.67 -21.03 -5.89
CA ALA A 119 33.65 -21.64 -5.04
C ALA A 119 32.80 -20.58 -4.32
N PHE A 120 33.38 -19.41 -3.99
CA PHE A 120 32.63 -18.27 -3.46
C PHE A 120 31.70 -17.71 -4.55
N TYR A 121 32.24 -17.49 -5.75
CA TYR A 121 31.48 -16.98 -6.88
C TYR A 121 30.31 -17.89 -7.25
N ASP A 122 30.51 -19.21 -7.33
CA ASP A 122 29.44 -20.15 -7.71
C ASP A 122 28.23 -20.08 -6.76
N LYS A 123 28.47 -19.96 -5.44
CA LYS A 123 27.41 -19.75 -4.45
C LYS A 123 26.71 -18.41 -4.64
N ALA A 124 27.49 -17.35 -4.82
CA ALA A 124 26.97 -15.99 -4.92
C ALA A 124 26.23 -15.71 -6.23
N ALA A 125 26.67 -16.31 -7.33
CA ALA A 125 25.99 -16.26 -8.62
C ALA A 125 24.65 -17.02 -8.57
N TYR A 126 24.60 -18.17 -7.88
CA TYR A 126 23.32 -18.85 -7.61
C TYR A 126 22.37 -17.96 -6.81
N ALA A 127 22.86 -17.27 -5.78
CA ALA A 127 22.06 -16.33 -5.01
C ALA A 127 21.53 -15.18 -5.89
N ALA A 128 22.39 -14.55 -6.69
CA ALA A 128 21.98 -13.48 -7.60
C ALA A 128 20.86 -13.91 -8.58
N ALA A 129 20.89 -15.15 -9.05
CA ALA A 129 19.87 -15.70 -9.96
C ALA A 129 18.57 -16.17 -9.25
N SER A 130 18.56 -16.27 -7.92
CA SER A 130 17.44 -16.82 -7.14
C SER A 130 16.85 -15.87 -6.09
N CYS A 131 17.45 -14.68 -5.95
CA CYS A 131 17.03 -13.64 -5.03
C CYS A 131 16.41 -12.46 -5.78
N ASN A 132 15.47 -11.78 -5.13
CA ASN A 132 15.28 -10.35 -5.36
C ASN A 132 16.56 -9.63 -4.93
N ILE A 133 17.04 -8.67 -5.73
CA ILE A 133 18.29 -7.95 -5.49
C ILE A 133 18.08 -6.44 -5.67
N ALA A 134 18.61 -5.65 -4.74
CA ALA A 134 18.55 -4.19 -4.80
C ALA A 134 19.86 -3.55 -4.34
N CYS A 135 20.11 -2.35 -4.85
CA CYS A 135 21.14 -1.45 -4.35
C CYS A 135 20.46 -0.16 -3.90
N LEU A 136 20.60 0.15 -2.61
CA LEU A 136 20.07 1.36 -1.98
C LEU A 136 21.23 2.33 -1.78
N ASN A 137 21.04 3.60 -2.12
CA ASN A 137 22.10 4.60 -2.03
C ASN A 137 22.25 5.23 -0.63
N TRP A 138 21.85 4.48 0.40
CA TRP A 138 21.98 4.83 1.81
C TRP A 138 22.21 3.58 2.64
N THR A 139 22.55 3.79 3.91
CA THR A 139 22.62 2.75 4.95
C THR A 139 21.91 3.28 6.18
N SER A 140 21.09 2.45 6.82
CA SER A 140 20.41 2.72 8.09
C SER A 140 20.27 1.41 8.88
N ALA A 141 19.91 1.50 10.16
CA ALA A 141 19.75 0.31 11.00
C ALA A 141 18.60 -0.61 10.55
N ASP A 142 17.63 -0.07 9.82
CA ASP A 142 16.46 -0.76 9.25
C ASP A 142 16.60 -1.00 7.72
N VAL A 143 17.81 -0.85 7.15
CA VAL A 143 17.99 -0.87 5.69
C VAL A 143 17.50 -2.16 5.03
N LEU A 144 17.53 -3.29 5.74
CA LEU A 144 17.05 -4.56 5.22
C LEU A 144 15.51 -4.58 5.09
N ARG A 145 14.79 -4.03 6.07
CA ARG A 145 13.35 -3.75 6.00
C ARG A 145 13.03 -2.81 4.85
N GLN A 146 13.81 -1.74 4.69
CA GLN A 146 13.62 -0.81 3.57
C GLN A 146 13.83 -1.50 2.22
N GLY A 147 14.73 -2.47 2.12
CA GLY A 147 14.84 -3.34 0.95
C GLY A 147 13.56 -4.12 0.64
N MET A 148 12.87 -4.63 1.66
CA MET A 148 11.57 -5.30 1.47
C MET A 148 10.50 -4.32 0.98
N ALA A 149 10.47 -3.11 1.53
CA ALA A 149 9.60 -2.04 1.05
C ALA A 149 9.90 -1.67 -0.42
N TYR A 150 11.19 -1.61 -0.77
CA TYR A 150 11.64 -1.32 -2.14
C TYR A 150 11.19 -2.40 -3.12
N PHE A 151 11.35 -3.68 -2.75
CA PHE A 151 10.86 -4.81 -3.56
C PHE A 151 9.33 -4.82 -3.71
N ALA A 152 8.59 -4.42 -2.68
CA ALA A 152 7.14 -4.32 -2.75
C ALA A 152 6.67 -3.16 -3.66
N ARG A 153 7.36 -2.02 -3.63
CA ARG A 153 7.06 -0.87 -4.51
C ARG A 153 7.30 -1.22 -5.97
N ASP A 154 8.45 -1.80 -6.27
CA ASP A 154 8.86 -2.26 -7.60
C ASP A 154 8.67 -1.19 -8.71
N ASP A 155 9.09 0.04 -8.40
CA ASP A 155 8.80 1.26 -9.17
C ASP A 155 9.89 1.64 -10.17
N GLY A 156 10.86 0.76 -10.40
CA GLY A 156 11.81 0.90 -11.48
C GLY A 156 11.11 0.89 -12.84
N GLU A 157 11.48 1.81 -13.73
CA GLU A 157 10.86 1.95 -15.07
C GLU A 157 10.88 0.63 -15.87
N GLN A 158 11.97 -0.15 -15.72
CA GLN A 158 12.12 -1.46 -16.37
C GLN A 158 11.25 -2.56 -15.75
N ASN A 159 10.74 -2.34 -14.54
CA ASN A 159 9.95 -3.31 -13.80
C ASN A 159 8.45 -3.12 -13.99
N LEU A 160 7.99 -1.93 -14.42
CA LEU A 160 6.57 -1.58 -14.51
C LEU A 160 5.74 -2.61 -15.30
N SER A 161 6.30 -3.21 -16.35
CA SER A 161 5.59 -4.21 -17.17
C SER A 161 5.50 -5.60 -16.56
N THR A 162 6.17 -5.85 -15.43
CA THR A 162 6.42 -7.21 -14.93
C THR A 162 6.20 -7.33 -13.42
N LEU A 163 6.63 -6.33 -12.64
CA LEU A 163 6.58 -6.25 -11.18
C LEU A 163 7.17 -7.50 -10.50
N GLY A 164 8.32 -7.96 -11.02
CA GLY A 164 8.92 -9.23 -10.63
C GLY A 164 9.29 -9.31 -9.15
N HIS A 165 9.81 -8.22 -8.57
CA HIS A 165 10.20 -8.21 -7.15
C HIS A 165 8.98 -8.36 -6.25
N ARG A 166 7.93 -7.56 -6.52
CA ARG A 166 6.68 -7.60 -5.75
C ARG A 166 6.03 -8.97 -5.85
N ARG A 167 6.01 -9.57 -7.04
CA ARG A 167 5.37 -10.88 -7.28
C ARG A 167 6.10 -12.01 -6.58
N TRP A 168 7.43 -12.00 -6.58
CA TRP A 168 8.22 -12.95 -5.81
C TRP A 168 8.02 -12.80 -4.29
N LEU A 169 7.94 -11.57 -3.80
CA LEU A 169 7.66 -11.27 -2.39
C LEU A 169 6.28 -11.80 -1.96
N LEU A 170 5.29 -11.64 -2.84
CA LEU A 170 3.90 -12.06 -2.66
C LEU A 170 3.60 -13.44 -3.28
N ASN A 171 4.63 -14.28 -3.45
CA ASN A 171 4.47 -15.64 -3.94
C ASN A 171 3.62 -16.46 -2.94
N PRO A 172 2.44 -16.99 -3.31
CA PRO A 172 1.61 -17.81 -2.44
C PRO A 172 2.28 -19.12 -2.02
N THR A 173 3.10 -19.71 -2.89
CA THR A 173 3.81 -20.96 -2.64
C THR A 173 5.09 -20.81 -1.84
N MET A 174 5.41 -19.59 -1.41
CA MET A 174 6.56 -19.34 -0.54
C MET A 174 6.22 -19.78 0.88
N GLY A 175 7.07 -20.62 1.47
CA GLY A 175 7.06 -20.97 2.89
C GLY A 175 8.30 -20.49 3.63
N TYR A 176 9.43 -20.38 2.92
CA TYR A 176 10.71 -20.00 3.51
C TYR A 176 11.40 -18.90 2.71
N THR A 177 12.18 -18.06 3.40
CA THR A 177 13.06 -17.06 2.79
C THR A 177 14.38 -16.97 3.52
N GLY A 178 15.27 -16.12 3.01
CA GLY A 178 16.50 -15.72 3.66
C GLY A 178 16.92 -14.36 3.12
N PHE A 179 17.65 -13.59 3.92
CA PHE A 179 18.07 -12.24 3.56
C PHE A 179 19.59 -12.10 3.59
N GLY A 180 20.11 -11.25 2.70
CA GLY A 180 21.51 -10.86 2.69
C GLY A 180 21.66 -9.34 2.64
N LEU A 181 22.73 -8.87 3.27
CA LEU A 181 23.10 -7.46 3.31
C LEU A 181 24.61 -7.30 3.25
N ALA A 182 25.11 -6.46 2.35
CA ALA A 182 26.50 -6.03 2.32
C ALA A 182 26.55 -4.56 1.91
N ASN A 183 27.48 -3.80 2.51
CA ASN A 183 27.66 -2.40 2.18
C ASN A 183 29.00 -2.21 1.48
N ASP A 184 29.03 -1.36 0.46
CA ASP A 184 30.30 -0.99 -0.18
C ASP A 184 31.01 0.15 0.55
N ALA A 185 32.23 0.46 0.11
CA ALA A 185 33.02 1.57 0.68
C ALA A 185 32.43 2.96 0.44
N ALA A 186 31.44 3.09 -0.46
CA ALA A 186 30.72 4.33 -0.72
C ALA A 186 29.48 4.51 0.18
N GLY A 187 29.14 3.50 0.99
CA GLY A 187 27.97 3.52 1.88
C GLY A 187 26.67 3.10 1.18
N MET A 188 26.76 2.48 0.00
CA MET A 188 25.65 1.86 -0.70
C MET A 188 25.33 0.52 -0.05
N SER A 189 24.04 0.23 0.16
CA SER A 189 23.59 -1.04 0.73
C SER A 189 23.07 -1.98 -0.36
N TYR A 190 23.61 -3.18 -0.41
CA TYR A 190 23.20 -4.23 -1.34
C TYR A 190 22.37 -5.26 -0.60
N VAL A 191 21.09 -5.32 -0.96
CA VAL A 191 20.09 -6.15 -0.29
C VAL A 191 19.71 -7.30 -1.20
N THR A 192 19.63 -8.50 -0.62
CA THR A 192 19.12 -9.70 -1.29
C THR A 192 18.05 -10.38 -0.45
N MET A 193 17.04 -10.93 -1.12
CA MET A 193 16.02 -11.79 -0.50
C MET A 193 15.85 -13.03 -1.35
N TYR A 194 16.06 -14.22 -0.80
CA TYR A 194 15.76 -15.46 -1.50
C TYR A 194 14.27 -15.53 -1.84
N ALA A 195 13.97 -15.67 -3.13
CA ALA A 195 12.63 -15.50 -3.70
C ALA A 195 12.06 -16.78 -4.30
N HIS A 196 12.91 -17.70 -4.77
CA HIS A 196 12.50 -18.87 -5.55
C HIS A 196 12.03 -20.07 -4.70
N ASP A 197 11.54 -19.83 -3.48
CA ASP A 197 10.94 -20.90 -2.69
C ASP A 197 9.52 -21.20 -3.18
N LEU A 198 9.29 -22.45 -3.57
CA LEU A 198 7.99 -22.97 -4.05
C LEU A 198 7.50 -24.15 -3.18
N GLN A 199 8.01 -24.25 -1.95
CA GLN A 199 7.78 -25.41 -1.07
C GLN A 199 6.55 -25.25 -0.16
N GLY A 200 6.01 -24.05 -0.05
CA GLY A 200 4.79 -23.75 0.68
C GLY A 200 3.57 -24.40 0.04
N ALA A 201 2.58 -24.71 0.87
CA ALA A 201 1.28 -25.21 0.44
C ALA A 201 0.22 -24.12 0.73
N PRO A 202 -0.03 -23.17 -0.20
CA PRO A 202 -0.84 -21.96 0.04
C PRO A 202 -2.31 -22.19 0.42
N GLY A 203 -2.76 -23.45 0.53
CA GLY A 203 -4.18 -23.77 0.48
C GLY A 203 -4.79 -23.40 -0.88
N ALA A 204 -6.11 -23.18 -0.91
CA ALA A 204 -6.79 -22.70 -2.10
C ALA A 204 -6.67 -21.18 -2.18
N TRP A 205 -6.07 -20.67 -3.26
CA TRP A 205 -5.97 -19.24 -3.55
C TRP A 205 -6.44 -18.98 -4.98
N GLU A 206 -6.98 -17.79 -5.24
CA GLU A 206 -7.60 -17.44 -6.52
C GLU A 206 -6.81 -16.36 -7.28
N TYR A 207 -6.43 -15.30 -6.57
CA TYR A 207 -5.55 -14.25 -7.04
C TYR A 207 -4.83 -13.61 -5.85
N VAL A 208 -3.77 -12.85 -6.12
CA VAL A 208 -3.12 -11.98 -5.14
C VAL A 208 -3.16 -10.56 -5.68
N ALA A 209 -3.76 -9.65 -4.92
CA ALA A 209 -3.94 -8.26 -5.30
C ALA A 209 -3.02 -7.33 -4.51
N TRP A 210 -2.55 -6.27 -5.17
CA TRP A 210 -1.83 -5.17 -4.56
C TRP A 210 -2.23 -3.86 -5.23
N PRO A 211 -2.92 -2.94 -4.55
CA PRO A 211 -3.56 -3.06 -3.23
C PRO A 211 -4.52 -4.25 -3.09
N ALA A 212 -4.57 -4.83 -1.89
CA ALA A 212 -5.50 -5.90 -1.54
C ALA A 212 -6.83 -5.35 -1.01
N ALA A 213 -7.84 -6.21 -0.95
CA ALA A 213 -9.18 -5.85 -0.48
C ALA A 213 -9.21 -5.42 0.99
N GLY A 214 -10.10 -4.48 1.34
CA GLY A 214 -10.21 -3.92 2.68
C GLY A 214 -9.28 -2.71 2.86
N ALA A 215 -8.89 -2.46 4.10
CA ALA A 215 -7.99 -1.36 4.45
C ALA A 215 -6.57 -1.61 3.92
N PHE A 216 -6.06 -0.67 3.13
CA PHE A 216 -4.74 -0.73 2.54
C PHE A 216 -3.94 0.56 2.80
N PRO A 217 -2.70 0.46 3.31
CA PRO A 217 -1.86 1.63 3.57
C PRO A 217 -1.58 2.49 2.34
N ALA A 218 -1.99 3.75 2.39
CA ALA A 218 -1.66 4.75 1.39
C ALA A 218 -0.14 4.94 1.27
N GLU A 219 0.62 4.77 2.36
CA GLU A 219 2.09 4.86 2.38
C GLU A 219 2.79 3.77 1.54
N LEU A 220 2.06 2.72 1.14
CA LEU A 220 2.57 1.64 0.27
C LEU A 220 2.14 1.81 -1.20
N MET A 221 1.44 2.89 -1.53
CA MET A 221 0.99 3.24 -2.88
C MET A 221 1.27 4.70 -3.23
N SER A 222 1.23 5.02 -4.51
CA SER A 222 1.24 6.38 -5.02
C SER A 222 0.66 6.38 -6.44
N ALA A 223 0.36 7.56 -7.00
CA ALA A 223 -0.08 7.72 -8.38
C ALA A 223 0.89 7.11 -9.41
N GLU A 224 2.17 6.99 -9.05
CA GLU A 224 3.22 6.40 -9.89
C GLU A 224 3.33 4.87 -9.75
N LEU A 225 2.75 4.29 -8.71
CA LEU A 225 2.79 2.83 -8.49
C LEU A 225 1.64 2.14 -9.22
N ALA A 226 1.97 1.06 -9.93
CA ALA A 226 0.97 0.23 -10.57
C ALA A 226 0.24 -0.64 -9.55
N TRP A 227 -1.06 -0.79 -9.75
CA TRP A 227 -1.88 -1.86 -9.18
C TRP A 227 -1.54 -3.16 -9.89
N SER A 228 -1.65 -4.28 -9.18
CA SER A 228 -1.35 -5.60 -9.72
C SER A 228 -2.30 -6.66 -9.20
N ILE A 229 -2.74 -7.55 -10.07
CA ILE A 229 -3.49 -8.76 -9.72
C ILE A 229 -2.76 -9.96 -10.34
N VAL A 230 -2.09 -10.74 -9.49
CA VAL A 230 -1.49 -12.02 -9.88
C VAL A 230 -2.58 -13.07 -9.89
N LEU A 231 -2.75 -13.75 -11.01
CA LEU A 231 -3.82 -14.72 -11.23
C LEU A 231 -3.34 -16.14 -10.95
N ASN A 232 -4.19 -16.96 -10.34
CA ASN A 232 -3.96 -18.40 -10.31
C ASN A 232 -4.12 -18.98 -11.72
N PRO A 233 -3.05 -19.53 -12.34
CA PRO A 233 -3.09 -20.03 -13.70
C PRO A 233 -3.95 -21.30 -13.86
N GLU A 234 -4.35 -21.94 -12.77
CA GLU A 234 -5.29 -23.06 -12.80
C GLU A 234 -6.76 -22.60 -12.94
N ILE A 235 -7.04 -21.33 -12.61
CA ILE A 235 -8.39 -20.76 -12.61
C ILE A 235 -8.59 -19.78 -13.78
N TYR A 236 -7.55 -19.01 -14.10
CA TYR A 236 -7.60 -17.93 -15.08
C TYR A 236 -6.66 -18.15 -16.25
N ASP A 237 -7.14 -17.88 -17.45
CA ASP A 237 -6.31 -17.53 -18.60
C ASP A 237 -5.96 -16.03 -18.60
N THR A 238 -5.37 -15.54 -19.69
CA THR A 238 -5.04 -14.13 -19.92
C THR A 238 -5.76 -13.55 -21.16
N GLU A 239 -6.61 -14.33 -21.82
CA GLU A 239 -7.16 -13.95 -23.12
C GLU A 239 -8.21 -12.83 -22.96
N GLY A 240 -7.93 -11.67 -23.57
CA GLY A 240 -8.78 -10.49 -23.44
C GLY A 240 -8.90 -10.00 -21.99
N ALA A 241 -7.82 -10.14 -21.22
CA ALA A 241 -7.74 -9.61 -19.88
C ALA A 241 -8.04 -8.10 -19.82
N TRP A 242 -8.74 -7.71 -18.76
CA TRP A 242 -9.15 -6.33 -18.51
C TRP A 242 -9.17 -6.04 -17.02
N ALA A 243 -9.08 -4.75 -16.69
CA ALA A 243 -9.29 -4.23 -15.35
C ALA A 243 -10.13 -2.94 -15.40
N ARG A 244 -10.79 -2.61 -14.31
CA ARG A 244 -11.50 -1.37 -14.09
C ARG A 244 -11.31 -0.90 -12.65
N LEU A 245 -11.00 0.38 -12.50
CA LEU A 245 -10.98 1.07 -11.22
C LEU A 245 -12.09 2.10 -11.19
N THR A 246 -12.84 2.14 -10.09
CA THR A 246 -13.81 3.22 -9.83
C THR A 246 -13.49 3.88 -8.51
N ASN A 247 -13.21 5.18 -8.51
CA ASN A 247 -13.15 5.97 -7.29
C ASN A 247 -14.57 6.14 -6.76
N LEU A 248 -14.87 5.60 -5.59
CA LEU A 248 -16.22 5.59 -5.03
C LEU A 248 -16.65 6.93 -4.44
N GLU A 249 -15.71 7.82 -4.16
CA GLU A 249 -16.01 9.16 -3.65
C GLU A 249 -16.36 10.14 -4.78
N THR A 250 -15.65 10.06 -5.90
CA THR A 250 -15.87 10.97 -7.06
C THR A 250 -16.74 10.37 -8.16
N GLY A 251 -16.88 9.04 -8.20
CA GLY A 251 -17.51 8.30 -9.29
C GLY A 251 -16.68 8.20 -10.56
N ALA A 252 -15.41 8.63 -10.54
CA ALA A 252 -14.50 8.52 -11.68
C ALA A 252 -14.19 7.05 -12.00
N VAL A 253 -14.19 6.70 -13.29
CA VAL A 253 -13.99 5.31 -13.78
C VAL A 253 -12.81 5.25 -14.74
N TYR A 254 -11.91 4.30 -14.52
CA TYR A 254 -10.72 4.04 -15.32
C TYR A 254 -10.78 2.62 -15.87
N ASN A 255 -10.79 2.47 -17.20
CA ASN A 255 -10.89 1.17 -17.87
C ASN A 255 -9.57 0.78 -18.53
N PHE A 256 -9.18 -0.49 -18.40
CA PHE A 256 -7.94 -1.08 -18.89
C PHE A 256 -8.20 -2.38 -19.66
N PRO A 257 -7.66 -2.56 -20.88
CA PRO A 257 -7.03 -1.53 -21.70
C PRO A 257 -8.05 -0.44 -22.08
N GLY A 258 -7.60 0.79 -22.27
CA GLY A 258 -8.49 1.91 -22.61
C GLY A 258 -7.90 3.25 -22.20
N GLU A 259 -8.78 4.22 -21.96
CA GLU A 259 -8.41 5.58 -21.55
C GLU A 259 -8.09 5.69 -20.05
N GLY A 260 -8.13 4.58 -19.30
CA GLY A 260 -7.89 4.58 -17.85
C GLY A 260 -6.44 4.86 -17.45
N GLY A 261 -5.47 4.57 -18.32
CA GLY A 261 -4.03 4.75 -18.04
C GLY A 261 -3.20 3.58 -18.55
N TYR A 262 -2.12 3.25 -17.83
CA TYR A 262 -1.22 2.17 -18.20
C TYR A 262 -1.88 0.80 -17.97
N PHE A 263 -1.66 -0.13 -18.89
CA PHE A 263 -2.07 -1.53 -18.75
C PHE A 263 -1.04 -2.47 -19.39
N ALA A 264 -0.70 -3.54 -18.69
CA ALA A 264 0.10 -4.65 -19.18
C ALA A 264 -0.42 -5.97 -18.62
N VAL A 265 -0.15 -7.03 -19.37
CA VAL A 265 -0.36 -8.41 -18.94
C VAL A 265 0.98 -9.10 -19.06
N ASP A 266 1.54 -9.52 -17.93
CA ASP A 266 2.78 -10.29 -17.89
C ASP A 266 2.45 -11.77 -17.70
N GLU A 267 2.88 -12.61 -18.64
CA GLU A 267 2.63 -14.05 -18.61
C GLU A 267 3.72 -14.86 -17.89
N GLY A 268 4.74 -14.19 -17.35
CA GLY A 268 5.77 -14.85 -16.56
C GLY A 268 5.22 -15.42 -15.26
N GLY A 269 5.93 -16.39 -14.66
CA GLY A 269 5.46 -17.05 -13.44
C GLY A 269 5.70 -16.26 -12.15
N TYR A 270 6.94 -15.79 -11.94
CA TYR A 270 7.37 -15.04 -10.75
C TYR A 270 6.81 -15.59 -9.42
N GLY A 271 6.89 -16.92 -9.25
CA GLY A 271 6.42 -17.65 -8.07
C GLY A 271 4.99 -18.17 -8.13
N ALA A 272 4.15 -17.60 -9.01
CA ALA A 272 2.73 -17.93 -9.07
C ALA A 272 2.24 -18.11 -10.51
N GLY A 273 1.75 -17.04 -11.13
CA GLY A 273 1.16 -17.07 -12.46
C GLY A 273 1.13 -15.68 -13.10
N PRO A 274 0.40 -15.52 -14.21
CA PRO A 274 0.35 -14.27 -14.95
C PRO A 274 -0.19 -13.12 -14.09
N CYS A 275 0.15 -11.89 -14.46
CA CYS A 275 -0.24 -10.70 -13.70
C CYS A 275 -0.90 -9.65 -14.59
N LEU A 276 -2.04 -9.13 -14.14
CA LEU A 276 -2.67 -7.94 -14.68
C LEU A 276 -2.07 -6.73 -13.97
N ILE A 277 -1.47 -5.82 -14.72
CA ILE A 277 -0.77 -4.65 -14.18
C ILE A 277 -1.42 -3.41 -14.77
N PHE A 278 -1.91 -2.53 -13.91
CA PHE A 278 -2.63 -1.32 -14.34
C PHE A 278 -2.32 -0.14 -13.44
N ARG A 279 -2.28 1.06 -14.02
CA ARG A 279 -2.04 2.30 -13.27
C ARG A 279 -2.97 3.38 -13.79
N PRO A 280 -3.92 3.88 -12.99
CA PRO A 280 -4.81 4.93 -13.43
C PRO A 280 -4.05 6.24 -13.64
N THR A 281 -4.47 7.04 -14.63
CA THR A 281 -3.95 8.40 -14.78
C THR A 281 -4.66 9.31 -13.78
N VAL A 282 -4.05 9.50 -12.60
CA VAL A 282 -4.52 10.40 -11.54
C VAL A 282 -3.48 11.50 -11.29
N GLU A 283 -3.93 12.68 -10.86
CA GLU A 283 -3.04 13.83 -10.61
C GLU A 283 -2.48 13.86 -9.18
N GLU A 284 -3.17 13.20 -8.25
CA GLU A 284 -2.87 13.21 -6.82
C GLU A 284 -2.61 11.79 -6.31
N ASP A 285 -1.79 11.70 -5.26
CA ASP A 285 -1.51 10.44 -4.57
C ASP A 285 -2.74 9.94 -3.79
N TYR A 286 -2.67 8.69 -3.35
CA TYR A 286 -3.71 8.10 -2.54
C TYR A 286 -3.67 8.66 -1.12
N GLU A 287 -4.84 9.02 -0.61
CA GLU A 287 -5.01 9.54 0.73
C GLU A 287 -5.97 8.67 1.52
N GLN A 288 -5.95 8.83 2.84
CA GLN A 288 -6.90 8.16 3.71
C GLN A 288 -8.35 8.50 3.33
N ASN A 289 -9.28 7.58 3.65
CA ASN A 289 -10.73 7.69 3.39
C ASN A 289 -11.12 7.59 1.90
N GLN A 290 -10.17 7.43 0.98
CA GLN A 290 -10.48 7.15 -0.42
C GLN A 290 -10.84 5.67 -0.61
N ARG A 291 -12.01 5.39 -1.21
CA ARG A 291 -12.41 4.03 -1.56
C ARG A 291 -12.40 3.79 -3.06
N TRP A 292 -11.92 2.62 -3.44
CA TRP A 292 -11.76 2.19 -4.82
C TRP A 292 -12.41 0.83 -5.04
N LEU A 293 -13.34 0.74 -5.97
CA LEU A 293 -13.84 -0.53 -6.48
C LEU A 293 -12.91 -1.01 -7.59
N VAL A 294 -12.32 -2.18 -7.39
CA VAL A 294 -11.50 -2.89 -8.37
C VAL A 294 -12.33 -4.00 -8.99
N GLU A 295 -12.32 -4.05 -10.31
CA GLU A 295 -12.90 -5.15 -11.08
C GLU A 295 -11.90 -5.61 -12.13
N ALA A 296 -11.78 -6.92 -12.33
CA ALA A 296 -10.90 -7.47 -13.34
C ALA A 296 -11.41 -8.82 -13.84
N GLY A 297 -10.90 -9.26 -14.97
CA GLY A 297 -11.22 -10.58 -15.49
C GLY A 297 -10.61 -10.81 -16.86
N THR A 298 -11.00 -11.92 -17.47
CA THR A 298 -10.64 -12.26 -18.85
C THR A 298 -11.90 -12.55 -19.67
N SER A 299 -11.73 -12.89 -20.95
CA SER A 299 -12.85 -13.23 -21.83
C SER A 299 -13.60 -14.50 -21.38
N SER A 300 -12.93 -15.36 -20.63
CA SER A 300 -13.41 -16.67 -20.17
C SER A 300 -13.40 -16.85 -18.64
N GLY A 301 -12.66 -16.02 -17.91
CA GLY A 301 -12.52 -16.08 -16.45
C GLY A 301 -13.71 -15.50 -15.67
N ALA A 302 -13.84 -15.89 -14.40
CA ALA A 302 -14.75 -15.25 -13.46
C ALA A 302 -14.36 -13.77 -13.25
N ALA A 303 -15.33 -12.92 -12.91
CA ALA A 303 -15.03 -11.54 -12.58
C ALA A 303 -14.46 -11.45 -11.16
N ILE A 304 -13.24 -10.95 -11.04
CA ILE A 304 -12.66 -10.50 -9.78
C ILE A 304 -13.31 -9.16 -9.44
N SER A 305 -13.80 -8.99 -8.21
CA SER A 305 -14.35 -7.72 -7.73
C SER A 305 -14.11 -7.57 -6.24
N TYR A 306 -13.52 -6.45 -5.84
CA TYR A 306 -13.27 -6.11 -4.44
C TYR A 306 -13.14 -4.61 -4.24
N GLU A 307 -13.34 -4.15 -3.01
CA GLU A 307 -13.13 -2.76 -2.62
C GLU A 307 -11.84 -2.61 -1.83
N VAL A 308 -11.14 -1.49 -2.06
CA VAL A 308 -9.96 -1.06 -1.31
C VAL A 308 -10.30 0.25 -0.63
N GLU A 309 -10.07 0.32 0.68
CA GLU A 309 -10.09 1.54 1.46
C GLU A 309 -8.65 1.98 1.70
N MET A 310 -8.24 3.10 1.10
CA MET A 310 -6.95 3.70 1.39
C MET A 310 -6.99 4.28 2.81
N ILE A 311 -5.99 3.93 3.61
CA ILE A 311 -5.85 4.37 5.01
C ILE A 311 -4.45 4.89 5.29
N SER A 312 -4.28 5.75 6.29
CA SER A 312 -2.94 5.99 6.84
C SER A 312 -2.61 4.96 7.92
N LEU A 313 -1.34 4.54 7.94
CA LEU A 313 -0.77 3.71 9.01
C LEU A 313 -0.74 4.43 10.36
N TYR A 314 -0.89 5.75 10.37
CA TYR A 314 -0.87 6.58 11.56
C TYR A 314 -2.24 7.26 11.75
N PRO A 315 -2.67 7.50 13.00
CA PRO A 315 -3.83 8.35 13.25
C PRO A 315 -3.65 9.74 12.66
N VAL A 316 -4.72 10.26 12.06
CA VAL A 316 -4.73 11.58 11.43
C VAL A 316 -5.71 12.46 12.18
N GLU A 317 -5.19 13.41 12.95
CA GLU A 317 -6.01 14.34 13.72
C GLU A 317 -6.34 15.61 12.92
N PRO A 318 -7.49 16.25 13.18
CA PRO A 318 -7.79 17.60 12.70
C PRO A 318 -6.68 18.59 13.09
N SER A 319 -6.17 19.32 12.12
CA SER A 319 -5.21 20.42 12.31
C SER A 319 -5.88 21.80 12.40
N SER A 320 -7.04 21.95 11.77
CA SER A 320 -7.89 23.13 11.89
C SER A 320 -9.33 22.81 11.47
N VAL A 321 -10.22 23.76 11.72
CA VAL A 321 -11.55 23.85 11.10
C VAL A 321 -11.58 25.12 10.26
N GLU A 322 -12.27 25.10 9.11
CA GLU A 322 -12.49 26.28 8.28
C GLU A 322 -13.99 26.56 8.17
N ILE A 323 -14.45 27.65 8.77
CA ILE A 323 -15.86 28.07 8.70
C ILE A 323 -16.06 29.15 7.63
N ALA A 324 -17.19 29.09 6.91
CA ALA A 324 -17.58 30.12 5.94
C ALA A 324 -19.10 30.38 5.95
N PRO A 325 -19.52 31.65 5.85
CA PRO A 325 -18.72 32.87 6.03
C PRO A 325 -18.22 33.04 7.48
N ARG A 326 -17.11 33.78 7.66
CA ARG A 326 -16.54 34.10 8.99
C ARG A 326 -17.21 35.28 9.70
N GLU A 327 -18.03 36.03 8.97
CA GLU A 327 -18.83 37.13 9.50
C GLU A 327 -20.19 37.14 8.80
N ALA A 328 -21.24 37.46 9.53
CA ALA A 328 -22.58 37.57 8.98
C ALA A 328 -23.41 38.64 9.68
N GLN A 329 -24.35 39.21 8.92
CA GLN A 329 -25.37 40.11 9.42
C GLN A 329 -26.74 39.56 9.06
N MET A 330 -27.66 39.54 10.03
CA MET A 330 -28.99 38.96 9.88
C MET A 330 -30.05 39.84 10.58
N ARG A 331 -31.32 39.59 10.32
CA ARG A 331 -32.47 40.12 11.08
C ARG A 331 -33.17 39.01 11.86
N PRO A 332 -33.89 39.32 12.95
CA PRO A 332 -34.64 38.33 13.71
C PRO A 332 -35.55 37.48 12.82
N GLY A 333 -35.48 36.16 12.99
CA GLY A 333 -36.23 35.17 12.21
C GLY A 333 -35.59 34.75 10.89
N GLU A 334 -34.50 35.37 10.45
CA GLU A 334 -33.72 34.91 9.30
C GLU A 334 -32.91 33.66 9.63
N THR A 335 -32.57 32.89 8.59
CA THR A 335 -31.68 31.75 8.69
C THR A 335 -30.49 31.91 7.76
N LEU A 336 -29.34 31.39 8.19
CA LEU A 336 -28.10 31.35 7.43
C LEU A 336 -27.49 29.95 7.58
N THR A 337 -27.10 29.33 6.48
CA THR A 337 -26.31 28.11 6.52
C THR A 337 -24.83 28.48 6.48
N LEU A 338 -24.12 28.14 7.54
CA LEU A 338 -22.66 28.15 7.58
C LEU A 338 -22.15 26.79 7.09
N THR A 339 -21.05 26.81 6.34
CA THR A 339 -20.27 25.61 6.03
C THR A 339 -19.07 25.56 6.95
N ALA A 340 -18.71 24.36 7.39
CA ALA A 340 -17.46 24.13 8.09
C ALA A 340 -16.79 22.86 7.55
N ALA A 341 -15.47 22.89 7.41
CA ALA A 341 -14.66 21.76 6.95
C ALA A 341 -13.51 21.50 7.92
N VAL A 342 -13.25 20.23 8.22
CA VAL A 342 -12.06 19.80 8.97
C VAL A 342 -10.87 19.74 8.00
N VAL A 343 -9.69 20.16 8.45
CA VAL A 343 -8.44 20.09 7.68
C VAL A 343 -7.42 19.20 8.40
N PRO A 344 -6.82 18.19 7.74
CA PRO A 344 -7.15 17.74 6.39
C PRO A 344 -8.54 17.10 6.32
N ASP A 345 -9.16 17.11 5.14
CA ASP A 345 -10.48 16.51 4.87
C ASP A 345 -10.46 14.97 4.87
N TRP A 346 -9.28 14.38 5.01
CA TRP A 346 -9.05 12.96 5.20
C TRP A 346 -8.63 12.57 6.63
N ALA A 347 -8.84 13.45 7.63
CA ALA A 347 -8.67 13.11 9.03
C ALA A 347 -9.53 11.89 9.45
N ASP A 348 -9.16 11.25 10.56
CA ASP A 348 -9.87 10.05 11.08
C ASP A 348 -11.32 10.36 11.49
N ASP A 349 -11.56 11.56 12.03
CA ASP A 349 -12.88 12.03 12.45
C ASP A 349 -13.13 13.43 11.90
N LEU A 350 -14.11 13.52 11.00
CA LEU A 350 -14.54 14.75 10.33
C LEU A 350 -15.79 15.38 10.99
N SER A 351 -16.20 14.89 12.17
CA SER A 351 -17.38 15.40 12.86
C SER A 351 -17.16 16.83 13.37
N ILE A 352 -18.21 17.64 13.25
CA ILE A 352 -18.22 19.04 13.68
C ILE A 352 -19.34 19.26 14.68
N ALA A 353 -18.98 19.73 15.87
CA ALA A 353 -19.90 20.23 16.87
C ALA A 353 -20.15 21.73 16.66
N TRP A 354 -21.42 22.13 16.71
CA TRP A 354 -21.85 23.53 16.54
C TRP A 354 -22.32 24.12 17.86
N SER A 355 -21.96 25.38 18.12
CA SER A 355 -22.44 26.10 19.30
C SER A 355 -22.61 27.60 19.04
N SER A 356 -23.49 28.24 19.79
CA SER A 356 -23.61 29.70 19.86
C SER A 356 -23.12 30.20 21.21
N SER A 357 -22.39 31.31 21.21
CA SER A 357 -21.99 31.98 22.46
C SER A 357 -23.15 32.69 23.16
N ASP A 358 -24.25 32.99 22.44
CA ASP A 358 -25.49 33.55 23.00
C ASP A 358 -26.72 33.10 22.18
N GLU A 359 -27.41 32.07 22.68
CA GLU A 359 -28.64 31.54 22.06
C GLU A 359 -29.82 32.51 22.09
N SER A 360 -29.75 33.59 22.89
CA SER A 360 -30.77 34.65 22.84
C SER A 360 -30.61 35.58 21.63
N VAL A 361 -29.41 35.60 21.02
CA VAL A 361 -29.12 36.31 19.78
C VAL A 361 -29.31 35.40 18.57
N ALA A 362 -28.73 34.19 18.59
CA ALA A 362 -28.93 33.19 17.54
C ALA A 362 -28.65 31.77 18.02
N THR A 363 -29.39 30.80 17.48
CA THR A 363 -29.16 29.36 17.70
C THR A 363 -28.55 28.72 16.45
N VAL A 364 -27.84 27.61 16.59
CA VAL A 364 -27.29 26.85 15.47
C VAL A 364 -27.59 25.36 15.61
N GLU A 365 -28.02 24.72 14.53
CA GLU A 365 -28.20 23.26 14.47
C GLU A 365 -27.67 22.75 13.13
N ASN A 366 -26.67 21.87 13.16
CA ASN A 366 -26.03 21.30 11.96
C ASN A 366 -25.61 22.37 10.92
N GLY A 367 -24.99 23.46 11.39
CA GLY A 367 -24.56 24.58 10.56
C GLY A 367 -25.68 25.55 10.12
N VAL A 368 -26.95 25.27 10.44
CA VAL A 368 -28.05 26.20 10.18
C VAL A 368 -28.26 27.12 11.37
N VAL A 369 -27.88 28.38 11.19
CA VAL A 369 -28.05 29.47 12.16
C VAL A 369 -29.43 30.09 12.01
N THR A 370 -30.14 30.30 13.11
CA THR A 370 -31.41 31.03 13.17
C THR A 370 -31.26 32.24 14.08
N ALA A 371 -31.50 33.44 13.55
CA ALA A 371 -31.47 34.67 14.32
C ALA A 371 -32.70 34.77 15.23
N VAL A 372 -32.47 35.04 16.52
CA VAL A 372 -33.49 35.07 17.57
C VAL A 372 -33.79 36.50 18.00
N GLY A 373 -32.75 37.27 18.35
CA GLY A 373 -32.87 38.62 18.90
C GLY A 373 -31.70 39.51 18.50
N ALA A 374 -31.91 40.83 18.52
CA ALA A 374 -30.87 41.79 18.17
C ALA A 374 -29.67 41.69 19.15
N GLY A 375 -28.46 41.75 18.61
CA GLY A 375 -27.23 41.60 19.39
C GLY A 375 -26.08 41.05 18.56
N THR A 376 -24.99 40.70 19.23
CA THR A 376 -23.82 40.07 18.61
C THR A 376 -23.53 38.75 19.32
N CYS A 377 -23.28 37.68 18.57
CA CYS A 377 -22.82 36.41 19.11
C CYS A 377 -21.78 35.78 18.17
N GLU A 378 -21.14 34.72 18.65
CA GLU A 378 -20.19 33.93 17.90
C GLU A 378 -20.80 32.54 17.69
N ILE A 379 -20.80 32.09 16.44
CA ILE A 379 -21.16 30.72 16.08
C ILE A 379 -19.87 29.95 15.84
N SER A 380 -19.62 28.92 16.63
CA SER A 380 -18.41 28.10 16.57
C SER A 380 -18.69 26.75 15.92
N ALA A 381 -17.78 26.32 15.05
CA ALA A 381 -17.68 24.95 14.54
C ALA A 381 -16.41 24.32 15.12
N THR A 382 -16.55 23.21 15.85
CA THR A 382 -15.46 22.58 16.63
C THR A 382 -15.28 21.11 16.22
N ALA A 383 -14.05 20.72 15.89
CA ALA A 383 -13.66 19.34 15.61
C ALA A 383 -13.51 18.52 16.90
N VAL A 384 -13.39 17.19 16.75
CA VAL A 384 -13.34 16.25 17.89
C VAL A 384 -12.20 16.52 18.89
N ASN A 385 -11.07 17.05 18.43
CA ASN A 385 -9.91 17.36 19.26
C ASN A 385 -9.91 18.79 19.83
N GLY A 386 -10.97 19.57 19.57
CA GLY A 386 -11.14 20.92 20.07
C GLY A 386 -10.65 22.03 19.13
N GLU A 387 -10.06 21.71 17.97
CA GLU A 387 -9.80 22.70 16.93
C GLU A 387 -11.11 23.34 16.46
N ALA A 388 -11.12 24.66 16.29
CA ALA A 388 -12.36 25.39 16.00
C ALA A 388 -12.13 26.64 15.15
N ASP A 389 -13.17 27.02 14.41
CA ASP A 389 -13.26 28.31 13.71
C ASP A 389 -14.62 28.97 14.02
N ILE A 390 -14.65 30.30 13.90
CA ILE A 390 -15.75 31.13 14.40
C ILE A 390 -16.33 32.01 13.29
N CYS A 391 -17.66 32.06 13.24
CA CYS A 391 -18.41 33.08 12.54
C CYS A 391 -18.90 34.15 13.52
N ALA A 392 -18.45 35.39 13.36
CA ALA A 392 -18.98 36.52 14.11
C ALA A 392 -20.33 36.96 13.52
N LEU A 393 -21.40 36.86 14.29
CA LEU A 393 -22.76 37.17 13.86
C LEU A 393 -23.27 38.44 14.53
N THR A 394 -23.81 39.36 13.73
CA THR A 394 -24.57 40.52 14.22
C THR A 394 -26.02 40.40 13.74
N VAL A 395 -26.97 40.51 14.68
CA VAL A 395 -28.40 40.57 14.38
C VAL A 395 -28.89 42.01 14.60
N GLU A 396 -29.35 42.66 13.55
CA GLU A 396 -29.87 44.03 13.57
C GLU A 396 -31.41 44.05 13.56
N GLU A 397 -32.01 45.09 14.14
CA GLU A 397 -33.48 45.26 14.21
C GLU A 397 -34.19 45.35 12.85
#